data_AF-A0A3D6BDS5-F1
#
_entry.id   AF-A0A3D6BDS5-F1
#
_cell.length_a   1.000
_cell.length_b   1.000
_cell.length_c   1.000
_cell.angle_alpha   90.00
_cell.angle_beta   90.00
_cell.angle_gamma   90.00
#
_symmetry.space_group_name_H-M   'P 1'
#
loop_
_entity.id
_entity.type
_entity.pdbx_description
1 polymer ?
#
loop_
_entity_poly.entity_id
_entity_poly.type
_entity_poly.pdbx_seq_one_letter_code
_entity_poly.pdbx_strand_id
1 'polypeptide(L)' 'MIDFLAEIVLVFVGYNVGYFFLKFFSGGKYPKEYMEEGGDLKIELFGIFMLLVLFAVASYVFI' A
#
# COMPACT_ATOMS: atom_id res chain seq x y z
N MET A 1 13.39 -12.90 -19.04
CA MET A 1 11.99 -12.78 -19.52
C MET A 1 10.99 -13.08 -18.40
N ILE A 2 11.16 -14.19 -17.67
CA ILE A 2 10.28 -14.54 -16.53
C ILE A 2 10.40 -13.50 -15.40
N ASP A 3 11.61 -13.03 -15.09
CA ASP A 3 11.82 -12.02 -14.04
C ASP A 3 11.14 -10.68 -14.35
N PHE A 4 11.16 -10.27 -15.62
CA PHE A 4 10.49 -9.05 -16.07
C PHE A 4 8.96 -9.15 -15.97
N LEU A 5 8.39 -10.31 -16.33
CA LEU A 5 6.96 -10.53 -16.20
C LEU A 5 6.54 -10.59 -14.72
N ALA A 6 7.35 -11.22 -13.88
CA ALA A 6 7.13 -11.28 -12.43
C ALA A 6 7.19 -9.90 -11.79
N GLU A 7 8.13 -9.04 -12.21
CA GLU A 7 8.24 -7.66 -11.74
C GLU A 7 7.01 -6.82 -12.12
N ILE A 8 6.51 -6.94 -13.36
CA ILE A 8 5.26 -6.28 -13.79
C ILE A 8 4.07 -6.75 -12.95
N VAL A 9 3.95 -8.06 -12.74
CA VAL A 9 2.87 -8.62 -11.91
C VAL A 9 2.99 -8.13 -10.47
N LEU A 10 4.20 -8.06 -9.92
CA LEU A 10 4.45 -7.58 -8.56
C LEU A 10 4.05 -6.11 -8.41
N VAL A 11 4.43 -5.25 -9.36
CA VAL A 11 4.06 -3.83 -9.37
C VAL A 11 2.55 -3.67 -9.53
N PHE A 12 1.93 -4.44 -10.42
CA PHE A 12 0.48 -4.39 -10.65
C PHE A 12 -0.30 -4.85 -9.42
N VAL A 13 0.08 -5.98 -8.81
CA VAL A 13 -0.53 -6.47 -7.58
C VAL A 13 -0.28 -5.50 -6.44
N GLY A 14 0.95 -5.02 -6.26
CA GLY A 14 1.30 -4.05 -5.22
C GLY A 14 0.49 -2.76 -5.32
N TYR A 15 0.33 -2.23 -6.53
CA TYR A 15 -0.50 -1.04 -6.78
C TYR A 15 -1.97 -1.30 -6.44
N ASN A 16 -2.57 -2.37 -6.96
CA ASN A 16 -3.99 -2.66 -6.73
C ASN A 16 -4.28 -2.98 -5.26
N VAL A 17 -3.42 -3.77 -4.61
CA VAL A 17 -3.55 -4.13 -3.20
C VAL A 17 -3.38 -2.90 -2.31
N GLY A 18 -2.34 -2.10 -2.55
CA GLY A 18 -2.12 -0.85 -1.81
C GLY A 18 -3.30 0.11 -1.95
N TYR A 19 -3.82 0.25 -3.17
CA TYR A 19 -4.97 1.10 -3.46
C TYR A 19 -6.25 0.59 -2.79
N PHE A 20 -6.48 -0.72 -2.77
CA PHE A 20 -7.60 -1.34 -2.07
C PHE A 20 -7.57 -1.04 -0.57
N PHE A 21 -6.42 -1.22 0.08
CA PHE A 21 -6.30 -0.92 1.50
C PHE A 21 -6.49 0.57 1.78
N LEU A 22 -5.88 1.45 0.99
CA LEU A 22 -6.08 2.90 1.14
C LEU A 22 -7.57 3.28 1.04
N LYS A 23 -8.30 2.71 0.08
CA LYS A 23 -9.75 2.91 -0.07
C LYS A 23 -10.56 2.35 1.11
N PHE A 24 -10.12 1.24 1.69
CA PHE A 24 -10.75 0.67 2.87
C PHE A 24 -10.59 1.60 4.10
N PHE A 25 -9.38 2.10 4.34
CA PHE A 25 -9.09 2.99 5.47
C PHE A 25 -9.69 4.40 5.32
N SER A 26 -9.89 4.86 4.10
CA SER A 26 -10.60 6.12 3.79
C SER A 26 -12.12 6.00 3.87
N GLY A 27 -12.67 4.87 4.32
CA GLY A 27 -14.12 4.66 4.43
C GLY A 27 -14.82 4.53 3.08
N GLY A 28 -14.13 4.01 2.08
CA GLY A 28 -14.66 3.79 0.73
C GLY A 28 -14.42 4.95 -0.25
N LYS A 29 -13.88 6.08 0.22
CA LYS A 29 -13.55 7.24 -0.63
C LYS A 29 -12.25 7.02 -1.37
N TYR A 30 -12.08 7.65 -2.53
CA TYR A 30 -10.79 7.59 -3.19
C TYR A 30 -9.73 8.36 -2.38
N PRO A 31 -8.46 7.93 -2.37
CA PRO A 31 -7.42 8.57 -1.54
C PRO A 31 -7.32 10.08 -1.78
N LYS A 32 -7.50 10.51 -3.03
CA LYS A 32 -7.51 11.93 -3.41
C LYS A 32 -8.66 12.72 -2.76
N GLU A 33 -9.87 12.17 -2.80
CA GLU A 33 -11.05 12.78 -2.17
C GLU A 33 -10.89 12.83 -0.64
N TYR A 34 -10.32 11.77 -0.05
CA TYR A 34 -10.09 11.69 1.38
C TYR A 34 -9.03 12.70 1.87
N MET A 35 -8.00 12.97 1.06
CA MET A 35 -7.02 14.01 1.35
C MET A 35 -7.63 15.41 1.31
N GLU A 36 -8.53 15.69 0.37
CA GLU A 36 -9.23 16.98 0.27
C GLU A 36 -10.14 17.26 1.50
N GLU A 37 -10.55 16.21 2.22
CA GLU A 37 -11.34 16.30 3.45
C GLU A 37 -10.51 16.38 4.75
N GLY A 38 -9.19 16.54 4.64
CA GLY A 38 -8.29 16.59 5.82
C GLY A 38 -7.88 15.20 6.35
N GLY A 39 -7.97 14.17 5.50
CA GLY A 39 -7.56 12.80 5.81
C GLY A 39 -6.08 12.50 5.56
N ASP A 40 -5.30 13.51 5.17
CA ASP A 40 -3.88 13.51 4.89
C ASP A 40 -3.05 12.85 6.01
N LEU A 41 -3.24 13.25 7.26
CA LEU A 41 -2.50 12.68 8.40
C LEU A 41 -2.77 11.17 8.59
N LYS A 42 -4.02 10.73 8.36
CA LYS A 42 -4.42 9.32 8.52
C LYS A 42 -3.84 8.44 7.41
N ILE A 43 -3.79 8.96 6.18
CA ILE A 43 -3.14 8.25 5.06
C ILE A 43 -1.63 8.13 5.33
N GLU A 44 -0.99 9.17 5.84
CA GLU A 44 0.44 9.16 6.14
C GLU A 44 0.78 8.15 7.24
N LEU A 45 0.01 8.14 8.34
CA LEU A 45 0.11 7.13 9.40
C LEU A 45 -0.11 5.70 8.88
N PHE A 46 -1.09 5.52 8.00
CA PHE A 46 -1.33 4.22 7.38
C PHE A 46 -0.16 3.77 6.49
N GLY A 47 0.41 4.68 5.69
CA GLY A 47 1.59 4.42 4.88
C GLY A 47 2.79 3.98 5.72
N ILE A 48 3.05 4.67 6.84
CA ILE A 48 4.11 4.30 7.79
C ILE A 48 3.84 2.92 8.39
N PHE A 49 2.61 2.63 8.81
CA PHE A 49 2.24 1.31 9.33
C PHE A 49 2.48 0.20 8.31
N MET A 50 2.08 0.39 7.05
CA MET A 50 2.31 -0.59 5.99
C MET A 50 3.80 -0.81 5.70
N LEU A 51 4.62 0.24 5.78
CA LEU A 51 6.08 0.15 5.68
C LEU A 51 6.67 -0.71 6.81
N LEU A 52 6.18 -0.55 8.04
CA LEU A 52 6.60 -1.38 9.18
C LEU A 52 6.19 -2.84 9.01
N VAL A 53 4.99 -3.11 8.50
CA VAL A 53 4.53 -4.47 8.19
C VAL A 53 5.40 -5.10 7.11
N LEU A 54 5.69 -4.38 6.02
CA LEU A 54 6.61 -4.83 4.97
C LEU A 54 7.99 -5.14 5.52
N PHE A 55 8.52 -4.28 6.39
CA PHE A 55 9.82 -4.50 7.04
C PHE A 55 9.81 -5.75 7.94
N ALA A 56 8.74 -5.96 8.72
CA ALA A 56 8.59 -7.13 9.57
C ALA A 56 8.47 -8.43 8.76
N VAL A 57 7.69 -8.42 7.67
CA VAL A 57 7.53 -9.58 6.78
C VAL A 57 8.83 -9.87 6.05
N ALA A 58 9.52 -8.85 5.53
CA ALA A 58 10.81 -9.03 4.88
C ALA A 58 11.84 -9.61 5.85
N SER A 59 11.97 -9.05 7.06
CA SER A 59 12.89 -9.58 8.07
C SER A 59 12.57 -11.02 8.48
N TYR A 60 11.30 -11.43 8.54
CA TYR A 60 10.92 -12.83 8.76
C TYR A 60 11.32 -13.77 7.61
N VAL A 61 11.35 -13.30 6.36
CA VAL A 61 11.73 -14.12 5.19
C VAL A 61 13.26 -14.27 5.08
N PHE A 62 14.03 -13.30 5.57
CA PHE A 62 15.49 -13.28 5.48
C PHE A 62 16.22 -13.79 6.75
N ILE A 63 15.50 -14.04 7.85
CA ILE A 63 15.99 -14.70 9.07
C ILE A 63 15.59 -16.17 9.04
#